data_AF-A0A5E8GVN0-F1
#
_entry.id   AF-A0A5E8GVN0-F1
#
_cell.length_a   1.000
_cell.length_b   1.000
_cell.length_c   1.000
_cell.angle_alpha   90.00
_cell.angle_beta   90.00
_cell.angle_gamma   90.00
#
_symmetry.space_group_name_H-M   'P 1'
#
loop_
_entity.id
_entity.type
_entity.pdbx_description
1 polymer ?
#
loop_
_entity_poly.entity_id
_entity_poly.type
_entity_poly.pdbx_seq_one_letter_code
_entity_poly.pdbx_strand_id
1 'polypeptide(L)'
;MAKLDPTIVSSEFHGDSAQVLSALSEILASATFWNADRLKSFLEYVVLETVHGRGDGIRGKTIAQDVYGRRAETDGDPENVVRVDARRLRRRLSEYYEDEGRDAKVRIHIDSGGYTPRFETVSDAEAAEIDEPSSAPGPPLPDQPKHHRTLPYWVAGAALFIVTAFGATFSIYGFHTHSSEISASSGRLVERQAILEKSPAALQAVNMAEQARDLIFPIFDVERQRLSLGFFKEAIRLDPDYAGGYAGAAQTTGTLALLSPAGDQKETLKTQARSYAEKAVALDPTDPWSQSAASWAAMANGDYAEASRLSTRANAMAPTDLHVLEIYGTVALANGDFQLALNLSRPLIEAQEKLHRTANRNVYAVANFFLGNYAETLQALKIAAEQGEPVSSGMLAFKIAAHQALGHTETAQRHAKILMDTWPIPIDEVIARFMRDPAHPDRVAGYLKQAGWSPPD
;
A
#
# COMPACT_ATOMS: atom_id res chain seq x y z
N MET A 1 -10.47 14.07 -8.68
CA MET A 1 -10.23 14.46 -10.09
C MET A 1 -11.57 14.44 -10.81
N ALA A 2 -11.89 15.53 -11.51
CA ALA A 2 -13.13 15.65 -12.25
C ALA A 2 -13.14 14.65 -13.42
N LYS A 3 -14.20 13.85 -13.54
CA LYS A 3 -14.48 13.07 -14.74
C LYS A 3 -14.70 14.06 -15.89
N LEU A 4 -13.91 13.96 -16.95
CA LEU A 4 -14.08 14.77 -18.14
C LEU A 4 -15.30 14.28 -18.94
N ASP A 5 -16.03 15.27 -19.43
CA ASP A 5 -17.22 15.18 -20.26
C ASP A 5 -16.85 14.63 -21.66
N PRO A 6 -17.50 13.57 -22.18
CA PRO A 6 -17.21 12.98 -23.48
C PRO A 6 -17.49 13.91 -24.67
N THR A 7 -18.08 15.09 -24.43
CA THR A 7 -18.48 16.03 -25.48
C THR A 7 -17.35 16.96 -25.95
N ILE A 8 -16.18 16.99 -25.29
CA ILE A 8 -15.03 17.83 -25.70
C ILE A 8 -14.12 17.13 -26.74
N VAL A 9 -14.37 15.87 -27.08
CA VAL A 9 -13.50 15.06 -27.96
C VAL A 9 -13.57 15.44 -29.45
N SER A 10 -14.47 16.34 -29.88
CA SER A 10 -14.87 16.40 -31.30
C SER A 10 -14.48 17.64 -32.11
N SER A 11 -13.76 18.64 -31.59
CA SER A 11 -13.67 19.93 -32.30
C SER A 11 -12.29 20.42 -32.78
N GLU A 12 -11.14 19.97 -32.26
CA GLU A 12 -9.85 20.58 -32.66
C GLU A 12 -8.65 19.60 -32.61
N PHE A 13 -8.76 18.43 -33.25
CA PHE A 13 -7.60 17.56 -33.41
C PHE A 13 -7.34 17.23 -34.88
N HIS A 14 -6.15 17.60 -35.36
CA HIS A 14 -5.62 17.15 -36.65
C HIS A 14 -5.55 15.61 -36.64
N GLY A 15 -5.78 14.96 -37.78
CA GLY A 15 -6.00 13.50 -37.88
C GLY A 15 -4.92 12.61 -37.26
N ASP A 16 -3.70 13.14 -37.05
CA ASP A 16 -2.58 12.46 -36.39
C ASP A 16 -2.76 12.37 -34.84
N SER A 17 -3.31 13.42 -34.21
CA SER A 17 -3.55 13.45 -32.77
C SER A 17 -4.66 12.47 -32.34
N ALA A 18 -5.68 12.26 -33.17
CA ALA A 18 -6.75 11.31 -32.87
C ALA A 18 -6.23 9.86 -32.84
N GLN A 19 -5.29 9.51 -33.72
CA GLN A 19 -4.67 8.18 -33.75
C GLN A 19 -3.75 7.94 -32.55
N VAL A 20 -2.98 8.96 -32.14
CA VAL A 20 -2.16 8.93 -30.93
C VAL A 20 -3.01 8.72 -29.67
N LEU A 21 -4.16 9.40 -29.56
CA LEU A 21 -5.05 9.24 -28.41
C LEU A 21 -5.74 7.87 -28.38
N SER A 22 -6.04 7.29 -29.55
CA SER A 22 -6.53 5.91 -29.65
C SER A 22 -5.47 4.92 -29.16
N ALA A 23 -4.23 5.04 -29.64
CA ALA A 23 -3.12 4.18 -29.22
C ALA A 23 -2.85 4.31 -27.71
N LEU A 24 -2.92 5.54 -27.16
CA LEU A 24 -2.84 5.76 -25.72
C LEU A 24 -3.94 5.00 -24.98
N SER A 25 -5.20 5.10 -25.41
CA SER A 25 -6.32 4.40 -24.77
C SER A 25 -6.14 2.89 -24.76
N GLU A 26 -5.62 2.30 -25.85
CA GLU A 26 -5.33 0.87 -25.96
C GLU A 26 -4.24 0.45 -24.96
N ILE A 27 -3.14 1.20 -24.90
CA ILE A 27 -2.05 0.95 -23.94
C ILE A 27 -2.57 1.03 -22.50
N LEU A 28 -3.38 2.03 -22.15
CA LEU A 28 -3.90 2.20 -20.79
C LEU A 28 -4.89 1.10 -20.36
N ALA A 29 -5.55 0.46 -21.33
CA ALA A 29 -6.48 -0.65 -21.13
C ALA A 29 -5.81 -2.04 -21.18
N SER A 30 -4.56 -2.12 -21.63
CA SER A 30 -3.80 -3.38 -21.76
C SER A 30 -3.57 -4.12 -20.45
N ALA A 31 -3.37 -5.44 -20.52
CA ALA A 31 -3.00 -6.26 -19.38
C ALA A 31 -1.63 -5.85 -18.80
N THR A 32 -0.70 -5.43 -19.66
CA THR A 32 0.63 -4.90 -19.29
C THR A 32 0.52 -3.68 -18.36
N PHE A 33 -0.51 -2.85 -18.56
CA PHE A 33 -0.74 -1.65 -17.75
C PHE A 33 -1.83 -1.81 -16.69
N TRP A 34 -2.63 -2.89 -16.66
CA TRP A 34 -3.81 -3.09 -15.78
C TRP A 34 -3.67 -2.53 -14.35
N ASN A 35 -2.59 -2.86 -13.62
CA ASN A 35 -2.35 -2.43 -12.22
C ASN A 35 -1.20 -1.40 -12.09
N ALA A 36 -1.04 -0.53 -13.08
CA ALA A 36 0.04 0.45 -13.15
C ALA A 36 -0.46 1.90 -13.13
N ASP A 37 -1.46 2.23 -12.30
CA ASP A 37 -2.16 3.53 -12.27
C ASP A 37 -1.22 4.74 -12.29
N ARG A 38 -0.13 4.69 -11.52
CA ARG A 38 0.86 5.78 -11.50
C ARG A 38 1.58 5.96 -12.84
N LEU A 39 1.89 4.87 -13.53
CA LEU A 39 2.51 4.93 -14.86
C LEU A 39 1.48 5.25 -15.95
N LYS A 40 0.22 4.85 -15.77
CA LYS A 40 -0.90 5.28 -16.61
C LYS A 40 -1.04 6.81 -16.57
N SER A 41 -1.14 7.39 -15.37
CA SER A 41 -1.24 8.84 -15.21
C SER A 41 -0.01 9.58 -15.73
N PHE A 42 1.20 9.01 -15.57
CA PHE A 42 2.41 9.57 -16.20
C PHE A 42 2.26 9.59 -17.72
N LEU A 43 2.00 8.42 -18.33
CA LEU A 43 1.94 8.27 -19.79
C LEU A 43 0.84 9.15 -20.38
N GLU A 44 -0.34 9.15 -19.78
CA GLU A 44 -1.47 10.00 -20.16
C GLU A 44 -1.09 11.48 -20.13
N TYR A 45 -0.49 11.95 -19.02
CA TYR A 45 -0.06 13.33 -18.89
C TYR A 45 0.93 13.76 -19.99
N VAL A 46 1.99 12.99 -20.21
CA VAL A 46 3.02 13.39 -21.19
C VAL A 46 2.54 13.32 -22.63
N VAL A 47 1.63 12.39 -22.96
CA VAL A 47 1.04 12.28 -24.29
C VAL A 47 0.06 13.43 -24.54
N LEU A 48 -0.82 13.73 -23.58
CA LEU A 48 -1.77 14.84 -23.71
C LEU A 48 -1.06 16.19 -23.81
N GLU A 49 -0.07 16.46 -22.96
CA GLU A 49 0.69 17.71 -23.03
C GLU A 49 1.42 17.87 -24.38
N THR A 50 1.94 16.78 -24.94
CA THR A 50 2.61 16.81 -26.25
C THR A 50 1.63 17.02 -27.39
N VAL A 51 0.48 16.35 -27.36
CA VAL A 51 -0.63 16.52 -28.32
C VAL A 51 -1.19 17.95 -28.29
N HIS A 52 -1.18 18.61 -27.12
CA HIS A 52 -1.56 20.01 -26.99
C HIS A 52 -0.44 21.02 -27.32
N GLY A 53 0.68 20.58 -27.88
CA GLY A 53 1.80 21.45 -28.27
C GLY A 53 2.62 22.00 -27.10
N ARG A 54 2.49 21.42 -25.90
CA ARG A 54 3.23 21.81 -24.68
C ARG A 54 4.37 20.85 -24.33
N GLY A 55 4.79 20.00 -25.27
CA GLY A 55 5.82 18.97 -25.08
C GLY A 55 7.18 19.48 -24.58
N ASP A 56 7.57 20.70 -24.96
CA ASP A 56 8.83 21.33 -24.54
C ASP A 56 8.85 21.73 -23.05
N GLY A 57 7.67 21.80 -22.42
CA GLY A 57 7.50 22.12 -21.00
C GLY A 57 7.59 20.90 -20.08
N ILE A 58 7.68 19.69 -20.65
CA ILE A 58 7.67 18.44 -19.88
C ILE A 58 9.05 18.22 -19.24
N ARG A 59 9.15 18.60 -17.96
CA ARG A 59 10.35 18.42 -17.13
C ARG A 59 10.03 17.53 -15.92
N GLY A 60 11.07 16.96 -15.32
CA GLY A 60 10.92 16.12 -14.14
C GLY A 60 10.15 16.80 -13.01
N LYS A 61 10.44 18.08 -12.75
CA LYS A 61 9.72 18.88 -11.75
C LYS A 61 8.25 19.07 -12.07
N THR A 62 7.93 19.36 -13.34
CA THR A 62 6.56 19.58 -13.80
C THR A 62 5.73 18.31 -13.65
N ILE A 63 6.29 17.14 -14.03
CA ILE A 63 5.62 15.85 -13.84
C ILE A 63 5.44 15.54 -12.36
N ALA A 64 6.46 15.78 -11.53
CA ALA A 64 6.36 15.56 -10.08
C ALA A 64 5.24 16.40 -9.45
N GLN A 65 5.05 17.62 -9.92
CA GLN A 65 4.01 18.51 -9.44
C GLN A 65 2.63 18.14 -9.99
N ASP A 66 2.49 18.04 -11.30
CA ASP A 66 1.19 17.97 -11.97
C ASP A 66 0.60 16.56 -11.97
N VAL A 67 1.45 15.52 -11.92
CA VAL A 67 1.02 14.11 -11.84
C VAL A 67 1.10 13.58 -10.40
N TYR A 68 2.11 13.96 -9.62
CA TYR A 68 2.34 13.39 -8.29
C TYR A 68 2.05 14.33 -7.12
N GLY A 69 1.65 15.57 -7.38
CA GLY A 69 1.31 16.55 -6.35
C GLY A 69 2.50 17.02 -5.50
N ARG A 70 3.74 16.75 -5.91
CA ARG A 70 4.97 17.08 -5.16
C ARG A 70 5.48 18.47 -5.48
N ARG A 71 5.91 19.23 -4.47
CA ARG A 71 6.51 20.56 -4.64
C ARG A 71 8.00 20.53 -4.31
N ALA A 72 8.80 21.24 -5.10
CA ALA A 72 10.27 21.30 -4.94
C ALA A 72 10.74 21.85 -3.59
N GLU A 73 9.86 22.57 -2.87
CA GLU A 73 10.16 23.17 -1.57
C GLU A 73 9.86 22.24 -0.39
N THR A 74 9.16 21.12 -0.61
CA THR A 74 8.56 20.30 0.47
C THR A 74 9.01 18.83 0.44
N ASP A 75 9.37 18.29 -0.74
CA ASP A 75 9.62 16.86 -0.94
C ASP A 75 11.00 16.55 -1.55
N GLY A 76 12.06 16.42 -0.73
CA GLY A 76 13.36 15.83 -1.13
C GLY A 76 13.84 16.19 -2.55
N ASP A 77 14.34 15.20 -3.31
CA ASP A 77 14.51 15.32 -4.77
C ASP A 77 13.27 14.77 -5.49
N PRO A 78 12.28 15.62 -5.85
CA PRO A 78 11.04 15.19 -6.47
C PRO A 78 11.26 14.62 -7.88
N GLU A 79 12.43 14.89 -8.49
CA GLU A 79 12.77 14.35 -9.81
C GLU A 79 13.22 12.89 -9.74
N ASN A 80 13.69 12.41 -8.58
CA ASN A 80 14.16 11.02 -8.45
C ASN A 80 13.03 10.00 -8.68
N VAL A 81 11.83 10.25 -8.12
CA VAL A 81 10.66 9.37 -8.36
C VAL A 81 10.24 9.38 -9.83
N VAL A 82 10.29 10.56 -10.49
CA VAL A 82 9.97 10.70 -11.91
C VAL A 82 10.99 9.95 -12.77
N ARG A 83 12.27 10.00 -12.44
CA ARG A 83 13.32 9.23 -13.14
C ARG A 83 13.13 7.72 -13.00
N VAL A 84 12.81 7.24 -11.80
CA VAL A 84 12.55 5.81 -11.55
C VAL A 84 11.32 5.34 -12.32
N ASP A 85 10.23 6.11 -12.28
CA ASP A 85 9.00 5.77 -12.99
C ASP A 85 9.15 5.88 -14.50
N ALA A 86 9.92 6.84 -15.02
CA ALA A 86 10.24 6.92 -16.43
C ALA A 86 11.04 5.69 -16.91
N ARG A 87 11.91 5.10 -16.08
CA ARG A 87 12.58 3.82 -16.42
C ARG A 87 11.58 2.67 -16.47
N ARG A 88 10.66 2.60 -15.50
CA ARG A 88 9.61 1.57 -15.44
C ARG A 88 8.62 1.69 -16.58
N LEU A 89 8.24 2.92 -16.95
CA LEU A 89 7.34 3.22 -18.06
C LEU A 89 7.94 2.78 -19.39
N ARG A 90 9.22 3.11 -19.65
CA ARG A 90 9.92 2.64 -20.85
C ARG A 90 9.93 1.13 -20.96
N ARG A 91 10.30 0.43 -19.88
CA ARG A 91 10.30 -1.04 -19.85
C ARG A 91 8.92 -1.62 -20.16
N ARG A 92 7.86 -1.07 -19.55
CA ARG A 92 6.49 -1.55 -19.79
C ARG A 92 5.97 -1.22 -21.19
N LEU A 93 6.36 -0.10 -21.77
CA LEU A 93 6.05 0.20 -23.18
C LEU A 93 6.74 -0.81 -24.09
N SER A 94 8.00 -1.17 -23.84
CA SER A 94 8.68 -2.24 -24.57
C SER A 94 7.96 -3.58 -24.44
N GLU A 95 7.62 -4.00 -23.22
CA GLU A 95 6.85 -5.24 -22.97
C GLU A 95 5.50 -5.24 -23.71
N TYR A 96 4.77 -4.12 -23.69
CA TYR A 96 3.51 -3.98 -24.40
C TYR A 96 3.69 -4.15 -25.92
N TYR A 97 4.67 -3.47 -26.54
CA TYR A 97 4.87 -3.56 -27.99
C TYR A 97 5.54 -4.87 -28.47
N GLU A 98 6.11 -5.67 -27.57
CA GLU A 98 6.61 -7.02 -27.89
C GLU A 98 5.48 -8.07 -28.01
N ASP A 99 4.36 -7.84 -27.32
CA ASP A 99 3.23 -8.77 -27.22
C ASP A 99 1.89 -8.11 -27.61
N GLU A 100 1.13 -7.56 -26.65
CA GLU A 100 -0.23 -7.04 -26.84
C GLU A 100 -0.36 -5.97 -27.93
N GLY A 101 0.67 -5.14 -28.08
CA GLY A 101 0.74 -4.01 -29.01
C GLY A 101 1.59 -4.26 -30.25
N ARG A 102 1.95 -5.52 -30.56
CA ARG A 102 2.85 -5.86 -31.67
C ARG A 102 2.45 -5.21 -33.00
N ASP A 103 1.16 -5.29 -33.31
CA ASP A 103 0.57 -4.81 -34.57
C ASP A 103 0.01 -3.38 -34.47
N ALA A 104 0.38 -2.63 -33.42
CA ALA A 104 -0.08 -1.26 -33.24
C ALA A 104 0.45 -0.34 -34.35
N LYS A 105 -0.47 0.35 -35.02
CA LYS A 105 -0.17 1.28 -36.13
C LYS A 105 0.54 2.55 -35.70
N VAL A 106 0.39 2.93 -34.42
CA VAL A 106 1.08 4.07 -33.82
C VAL A 106 1.81 3.57 -32.58
N ARG A 107 3.12 3.81 -32.52
CA ARG A 107 3.97 3.48 -31.38
C ARG A 107 4.38 4.75 -30.65
N ILE A 108 4.23 4.72 -29.32
CA ILE A 108 4.59 5.80 -28.40
C ILE A 108 5.92 5.46 -27.73
N HIS A 109 6.94 6.27 -28.00
CA HIS A 109 8.30 6.11 -27.48
C HIS A 109 8.63 7.19 -26.46
N ILE A 110 9.39 6.85 -25.41
CA ILE A 110 9.91 7.83 -24.44
C ILE A 110 11.42 7.61 -24.32
N ASP A 111 12.22 8.49 -24.92
CA ASP A 111 13.67 8.30 -25.01
C ASP A 111 14.36 8.46 -23.65
N SER A 112 15.50 7.79 -23.47
CA SER A 112 16.34 7.97 -22.29
C SER A 112 16.91 9.40 -22.23
N GLY A 113 16.75 10.08 -21.10
CA GLY A 113 17.24 11.44 -20.90
C GLY A 113 16.18 12.53 -21.06
N GLY A 114 15.00 12.18 -21.58
CA GLY A 114 13.84 13.07 -21.68
C GLY A 114 12.55 12.42 -21.18
N TYR A 115 11.46 13.19 -21.21
CA TYR A 115 10.12 12.72 -20.83
C TYR A 115 9.07 12.95 -21.93
N THR A 116 9.40 13.75 -22.94
CA THR A 116 8.53 14.05 -24.07
C THR A 116 8.40 12.81 -24.96
N PRO A 117 7.17 12.29 -25.19
CA PRO A 117 6.95 11.17 -26.08
C PRO A 117 7.20 11.53 -27.54
N ARG A 118 7.69 10.56 -28.31
CA ARG A 118 7.72 10.58 -29.78
C ARG A 118 6.72 9.56 -30.33
N PHE A 119 6.03 9.95 -31.39
CA PHE A 119 5.02 9.11 -32.05
C PHE A 119 5.57 8.62 -33.39
N GLU A 120 5.48 7.32 -33.61
CA GLU A 120 5.91 6.66 -34.84
C GLU A 120 4.73 5.93 -35.48
N THR A 121 4.42 6.25 -36.74
CA THR A 121 3.39 5.57 -37.51
C THR A 121 4.02 4.44 -38.31
N VAL A 122 3.68 3.19 -37.97
CA VAL A 122 4.19 2.01 -38.66
C VAL A 122 3.29 1.74 -39.87
N SER A 123 3.81 1.92 -41.08
CA SER A 123 3.08 1.64 -42.32
C SER A 123 3.20 0.17 -42.72
N ASP A 124 2.16 -0.42 -43.31
CA ASP A 124 2.07 -1.84 -43.73
C ASP A 124 3.13 -2.28 -44.79
N ALA A 125 4.07 -1.42 -45.17
CA ALA A 125 5.09 -1.71 -46.19
C ALA A 125 6.38 -2.37 -45.65
N GLU A 126 6.55 -2.51 -44.34
CA GLU A 126 7.82 -2.95 -43.72
C GLU A 126 7.65 -4.16 -42.77
N ALA A 127 6.64 -5.00 -43.05
CA ALA A 127 6.39 -6.27 -42.34
C ALA A 127 6.85 -7.52 -43.14
N ALA A 128 7.66 -7.34 -44.19
CA ALA A 128 8.02 -8.41 -45.13
C ALA A 128 9.54 -8.69 -45.28
N GLU A 129 10.40 -8.23 -44.36
CA GLU A 129 11.82 -8.64 -44.35
C GLU A 129 12.24 -9.10 -42.94
N ILE A 130 11.78 -10.30 -42.55
CA ILE A 130 12.52 -11.13 -41.59
C ILE A 130 12.53 -12.56 -42.15
N ASP A 131 13.39 -12.80 -43.14
CA ASP A 131 13.94 -14.13 -43.35
C ASP A 131 15.38 -14.05 -43.88
N GLU A 132 16.19 -14.95 -43.31
CA GLU A 132 17.60 -15.31 -43.56
C GLU A 132 18.79 -14.55 -42.89
N PRO A 133 19.73 -15.31 -42.27
CA PRO A 133 20.98 -14.81 -41.69
C PRO A 133 22.12 -14.80 -42.72
N SER A 134 22.68 -13.63 -43.04
CA SER A 134 23.90 -13.54 -43.86
C SER A 134 25.10 -13.00 -43.07
N SER A 135 26.05 -13.90 -42.87
CA SER A 135 27.44 -13.68 -42.48
C SER A 135 28.22 -12.76 -43.44
N ALA A 136 29.17 -11.98 -42.88
CA ALA A 136 30.54 -11.63 -43.37
C ALA A 136 30.91 -10.13 -43.06
N PRO A 137 32.19 -9.71 -43.08
CA PRO A 137 32.84 -9.05 -41.93
C PRO A 137 33.20 -7.57 -42.16
N GLY A 138 33.32 -6.80 -41.08
CA GLY A 138 33.76 -5.40 -41.12
C GLY A 138 35.30 -5.22 -41.21
N PRO A 139 35.82 -4.15 -41.86
CA PRO A 139 37.26 -3.90 -42.07
C PRO A 139 37.95 -3.22 -40.86
N PRO A 140 39.30 -3.16 -40.83
CA PRO A 140 40.07 -2.78 -39.64
C PRO A 140 40.21 -1.26 -39.44
N LEU A 141 40.34 -0.87 -38.17
CA LEU A 141 40.60 0.51 -37.72
C LEU A 141 42.03 0.97 -38.05
N PRO A 142 42.24 2.26 -38.40
CA PRO A 142 43.57 2.85 -38.52
C PRO A 142 44.15 3.31 -37.17
N ASP A 143 45.47 3.35 -37.12
CA ASP A 143 46.33 3.40 -35.95
C ASP A 143 46.98 4.80 -35.74
N GLN A 144 47.16 5.18 -34.46
CA GLN A 144 48.08 6.21 -33.89
C GLN A 144 47.77 7.72 -34.08
N PRO A 145 48.34 8.68 -33.27
CA PRO A 145 49.31 8.54 -32.17
C PRO A 145 48.98 9.31 -30.86
N LYS A 146 49.79 8.98 -29.84
CA LYS A 146 49.87 9.55 -28.49
C LYS A 146 50.47 10.96 -28.47
N HIS A 147 49.92 11.85 -27.66
CA HIS A 147 50.67 13.01 -27.14
C HIS A 147 50.46 13.16 -25.63
N HIS A 148 51.58 13.18 -24.93
CA HIS A 148 51.73 13.16 -23.48
C HIS A 148 51.74 14.61 -22.98
N ARG A 149 50.85 14.93 -22.03
CA ARG A 149 51.01 16.10 -21.15
C ARG A 149 50.82 15.64 -19.72
N THR A 150 51.93 15.63 -18.98
CA THR A 150 52.03 15.26 -17.58
C THR A 150 51.47 16.37 -16.69
N LEU A 151 50.53 16.02 -15.81
CA LEU A 151 50.10 16.88 -14.70
C LEU A 151 50.31 16.09 -13.38
N PRO A 152 50.95 16.67 -12.34
CA PRO A 152 51.56 15.91 -11.25
C PRO A 152 50.57 15.31 -10.22
N TYR A 153 50.90 14.10 -9.77
CA TYR A 153 50.11 13.14 -8.99
C TYR A 153 49.86 13.45 -7.49
N TRP A 154 49.89 14.70 -7.05
CA TRP A 154 49.70 15.01 -5.61
C TRP A 154 48.29 15.51 -5.22
N VAL A 155 47.39 15.75 -6.19
CA VAL A 155 45.98 16.12 -5.91
C VAL A 155 45.03 14.91 -5.92
N ALA A 156 45.43 13.77 -6.52
CA ALA A 156 44.60 12.57 -6.60
C ALA A 156 44.57 11.72 -5.31
N GLY A 157 45.56 11.89 -4.41
CA GLY A 157 45.64 11.09 -3.18
C GLY A 157 44.63 11.49 -2.10
N ALA A 158 44.28 12.78 -1.99
CA ALA A 158 43.35 13.27 -0.97
C ALA A 158 41.87 13.01 -1.33
N ALA A 159 41.53 12.98 -2.62
CA ALA A 159 40.18 12.66 -3.08
C ALA A 159 39.84 11.17 -2.94
N LEU A 160 40.84 10.27 -3.09
CA LEU A 160 40.62 8.83 -3.00
C LEU A 160 40.39 8.34 -1.56
N PHE A 161 40.95 9.03 -0.56
CA PHE A 161 40.76 8.69 0.86
C PHE A 161 39.39 9.15 1.40
N ILE A 162 38.86 10.27 0.92
CA ILE A 162 37.52 10.74 1.30
C ILE A 162 36.43 9.89 0.64
N VAL A 163 36.62 9.47 -0.62
CA VAL A 163 35.66 8.57 -1.32
C VAL A 163 35.65 7.16 -0.74
N THR A 164 36.79 6.64 -0.27
CA THR A 164 36.83 5.31 0.37
C THR A 164 36.35 5.34 1.83
N ALA A 165 36.62 6.41 2.59
CA ALA A 165 36.12 6.55 3.96
C ALA A 165 34.60 6.86 4.02
N PHE A 166 34.06 7.69 3.12
CA PHE A 166 32.62 7.89 2.99
C PHE A 166 31.92 6.72 2.30
N GLY A 167 32.56 6.07 1.33
CA GLY A 167 32.03 4.86 0.68
C GLY A 167 31.93 3.66 1.62
N ALA A 168 32.89 3.49 2.53
CA ALA A 168 32.87 2.44 3.54
C ALA A 168 31.84 2.70 4.65
N THR A 169 31.66 3.96 5.09
CA THR A 169 30.59 4.29 6.07
C THR A 169 29.19 4.29 5.45
N PHE A 170 29.03 4.71 4.19
CA PHE A 170 27.76 4.62 3.46
C PHE A 170 27.41 3.18 3.03
N SER A 171 28.41 2.32 2.76
CA SER A 171 28.18 0.89 2.50
C SER A 171 27.91 0.08 3.76
N ILE A 172 28.33 0.56 4.95
CA ILE A 172 28.01 -0.13 6.21
C ILE A 172 26.60 0.26 6.71
N TYR A 173 26.17 1.52 6.51
CA TYR A 173 24.84 2.00 6.95
C TYR A 173 23.73 1.94 5.88
N GLY A 174 24.03 2.17 4.60
CA GLY A 174 23.04 2.18 3.50
C GLY A 174 22.76 0.81 2.88
N PHE A 175 23.65 -0.16 3.07
CA PHE A 175 23.51 -1.51 2.50
C PHE A 175 22.71 -2.45 3.42
N HIS A 176 22.58 -2.16 4.71
CA HIS A 176 21.77 -2.97 5.63
C HIS A 176 20.26 -2.82 5.41
N THR A 177 19.78 -1.67 4.93
CA THR A 177 18.34 -1.46 4.69
C THR A 177 17.90 -1.82 3.27
N HIS A 178 18.79 -1.73 2.27
CA HIS A 178 18.47 -2.09 0.88
C HIS A 178 18.69 -3.58 0.54
N SER A 179 19.57 -4.28 1.26
CA SER A 179 19.79 -5.71 1.02
C SER A 179 18.64 -6.58 1.53
N SER A 180 17.94 -6.16 2.59
CA SER A 180 16.78 -6.87 3.14
C SER A 180 15.57 -6.81 2.21
N GLU A 181 15.26 -5.66 1.61
CA GLU A 181 14.13 -5.54 0.66
C GLU A 181 14.35 -6.30 -0.65
N ILE A 182 15.57 -6.29 -1.20
CA ILE A 182 15.92 -7.03 -2.42
C ILE A 182 15.93 -8.54 -2.16
N SER A 183 16.42 -8.97 -1.00
CA SER A 183 16.42 -10.39 -0.61
C SER A 183 15.01 -10.92 -0.30
N ALA A 184 14.18 -10.14 0.41
CA ALA A 184 12.80 -10.52 0.73
C ALA A 184 11.86 -10.49 -0.49
N SER A 185 12.11 -9.61 -1.46
CA SER A 185 11.37 -9.62 -2.74
C SER A 185 11.79 -10.78 -3.63
N SER A 186 13.08 -11.10 -3.70
CA SER A 186 13.59 -12.26 -4.44
C SER A 186 13.09 -13.59 -3.84
N GLY A 187 13.08 -13.72 -2.51
CA GLY A 187 12.55 -14.90 -1.82
C GLY A 187 11.07 -15.15 -2.09
N ARG A 188 10.24 -14.10 -2.03
CA ARG A 188 8.79 -14.20 -2.34
C ARG A 188 8.51 -14.60 -3.78
N LEU A 189 9.32 -14.15 -4.74
CA LEU A 189 9.17 -14.53 -6.15
C LEU A 189 9.48 -16.02 -6.36
N VAL A 190 10.55 -16.53 -5.73
CA VAL A 190 10.91 -17.95 -5.80
C VAL A 190 9.83 -18.82 -5.14
N GLU A 191 9.32 -18.41 -3.99
CA GLU A 191 8.24 -19.12 -3.30
C GLU A 191 6.96 -19.19 -4.16
N ARG A 192 6.53 -18.06 -4.74
CA ARG A 192 5.36 -18.03 -5.62
C ARG A 192 5.53 -18.88 -6.87
N GLN A 193 6.72 -18.90 -7.46
CA GLN A 193 7.04 -19.74 -8.60
C GLN A 193 6.94 -21.22 -8.25
N ALA A 194 7.47 -21.63 -7.09
CA ALA A 194 7.37 -23.00 -6.61
C ALA A 194 5.91 -23.43 -6.34
N ILE A 195 5.08 -22.54 -5.81
CA ILE A 195 3.64 -22.81 -5.61
C ILE A 195 2.94 -22.97 -6.96
N LEU A 196 3.22 -22.09 -7.94
CA LEU A 196 2.63 -22.18 -9.28
C LEU A 196 2.96 -23.50 -9.97
N GLU A 197 4.23 -23.91 -9.91
CA GLU A 197 4.70 -25.17 -10.50
C GLU A 197 4.01 -26.39 -9.88
N LYS A 198 3.68 -26.33 -8.58
CA LYS A 198 2.96 -27.39 -7.87
C LYS A 198 1.45 -27.35 -8.16
N SER A 199 0.83 -26.18 -8.11
CA SER A 199 -0.61 -25.98 -8.30
C SER A 199 -0.95 -24.51 -8.58
N PRO A 200 -1.43 -24.18 -9.79
CA PRO A 200 -1.97 -22.85 -10.09
C PRO A 200 -3.13 -22.44 -9.17
N ALA A 201 -3.95 -23.41 -8.73
CA ALA A 201 -5.04 -23.16 -7.79
C ALA A 201 -4.52 -22.76 -6.40
N ALA A 202 -3.41 -23.35 -5.94
CA ALA A 202 -2.77 -22.96 -4.69
C ALA A 202 -2.20 -21.53 -4.77
N LEU A 203 -1.56 -21.17 -5.89
CA LEU A 203 -1.11 -19.78 -6.08
C LEU A 203 -2.30 -18.81 -6.13
N GLN A 204 -3.39 -19.21 -6.78
CA GLN A 204 -4.62 -18.41 -6.80
C GLN A 204 -5.20 -18.22 -5.37
N ALA A 205 -5.19 -19.26 -4.54
CA ALA A 205 -5.61 -19.17 -3.14
C ALA A 205 -4.75 -18.17 -2.35
N VAL A 206 -3.43 -18.22 -2.51
CA VAL A 206 -2.48 -17.27 -1.89
C VAL A 206 -2.75 -15.84 -2.36
N ASN A 207 -2.82 -15.62 -3.68
CA ASN A 207 -3.12 -14.30 -4.24
C ASN A 207 -4.43 -13.72 -3.71
N MET A 208 -5.45 -14.56 -3.62
CA MET A 208 -6.78 -14.18 -3.15
C MET A 208 -6.77 -13.83 -1.66
N ALA A 209 -6.08 -14.60 -0.83
CA ALA A 209 -5.96 -14.34 0.59
C ALA A 209 -5.17 -13.05 0.88
N GLU A 210 -4.09 -12.78 0.13
CA GLU A 210 -3.34 -11.52 0.25
C GLU A 210 -4.21 -10.31 -0.13
N GLN A 211 -4.96 -10.39 -1.24
CA GLN A 211 -5.91 -9.33 -1.62
C GLN A 211 -6.99 -9.11 -0.55
N ALA A 212 -7.50 -10.20 0.02
CA ALA A 212 -8.53 -10.15 1.05
C ALA A 212 -8.03 -9.56 2.38
N ARG A 213 -6.75 -9.74 2.69
CA ARG A 213 -6.11 -9.21 3.89
C ARG A 213 -6.16 -7.69 3.95
N ASP A 214 -5.91 -7.02 2.83
CA ASP A 214 -6.04 -5.56 2.71
C ASP A 214 -7.50 -5.09 2.85
N LEU A 215 -8.46 -5.95 2.51
CA LEU A 215 -9.89 -5.66 2.68
C LEU A 215 -10.35 -5.79 4.13
N ILE A 216 -9.58 -6.35 5.06
CA ILE A 216 -9.98 -6.45 6.48
C ILE A 216 -10.16 -5.05 7.10
N PHE A 217 -9.49 -4.02 6.57
CA PHE A 217 -9.55 -2.67 7.11
C PHE A 217 -10.39 -1.72 6.24
N PRO A 218 -11.20 -0.83 6.86
CA PRO A 218 -11.35 -0.61 8.30
C PRO A 218 -12.19 -1.68 9.02
N ILE A 219 -11.81 -2.01 10.25
CA ILE A 219 -12.43 -3.11 11.04
C ILE A 219 -13.89 -2.87 11.42
N PHE A 220 -14.37 -1.62 11.44
CA PHE A 220 -15.75 -1.28 11.84
C PHE A 220 -16.78 -1.41 10.70
N ASP A 221 -16.36 -1.83 9.50
CA ASP A 221 -17.23 -2.00 8.34
C ASP A 221 -17.65 -3.48 8.19
N VAL A 222 -18.89 -3.79 8.62
CA VAL A 222 -19.44 -5.15 8.64
C VAL A 222 -19.52 -5.76 7.24
N GLU A 223 -19.97 -5.00 6.24
CA GLU A 223 -20.12 -5.53 4.87
C GLU A 223 -18.77 -5.84 4.25
N ARG A 224 -17.78 -4.97 4.50
CA ARG A 224 -16.39 -5.25 4.14
C ARG A 224 -15.84 -6.51 4.81
N GLN A 225 -16.12 -6.73 6.11
CA GLN A 225 -15.73 -7.97 6.77
C GLN A 225 -16.37 -9.21 6.10
N ARG A 226 -17.65 -9.12 5.71
CA ARG A 226 -18.35 -10.22 5.02
C ARG A 226 -17.74 -10.51 3.66
N LEU A 227 -17.40 -9.48 2.89
CA LEU A 227 -16.72 -9.62 1.59
C LEU A 227 -15.34 -10.27 1.75
N SER A 228 -14.52 -9.78 2.70
CA SER A 228 -13.20 -10.35 3.00
C SER A 228 -13.30 -11.81 3.43
N LEU A 229 -14.26 -12.17 4.30
CA LEU A 229 -14.53 -13.56 4.67
C LEU A 229 -14.92 -14.43 3.46
N GLY A 230 -15.65 -13.89 2.50
CA GLY A 230 -15.99 -14.57 1.24
C GLY A 230 -14.74 -14.97 0.44
N PHE A 231 -13.79 -14.05 0.28
CA PHE A 231 -12.51 -14.35 -0.37
C PHE A 231 -11.69 -15.42 0.36
N PHE A 232 -11.64 -15.36 1.69
CA PHE A 232 -10.92 -16.38 2.47
C PHE A 232 -11.57 -17.76 2.37
N LYS A 233 -12.90 -17.84 2.35
CA LYS A 233 -13.61 -19.10 2.12
C LYS A 233 -13.34 -19.66 0.72
N GLU A 234 -13.25 -18.79 -0.28
CA GLU A 234 -12.89 -19.21 -1.63
C GLU A 234 -11.42 -19.65 -1.73
N ALA A 235 -10.49 -18.98 -1.05
CA ALA A 235 -9.10 -19.42 -0.93
C ALA A 235 -9.01 -20.81 -0.28
N ILE A 236 -9.77 -21.06 0.80
CA ILE A 236 -9.88 -22.40 1.43
C ILE A 236 -10.46 -23.43 0.44
N ARG A 237 -11.44 -23.05 -0.39
CA ARG A 237 -12.04 -23.96 -1.38
C ARG A 237 -11.03 -24.33 -2.48
N LEU A 238 -10.20 -23.38 -2.91
CA LEU A 238 -9.16 -23.56 -3.92
C LEU A 238 -7.99 -24.41 -3.38
N ASP A 239 -7.59 -24.17 -2.13
CA ASP A 239 -6.54 -24.92 -1.45
C ASP A 239 -6.89 -25.16 0.04
N PRO A 240 -7.47 -26.33 0.37
CA PRO A 240 -7.84 -26.67 1.75
C PRO A 240 -6.68 -26.85 2.72
N ASP A 241 -5.44 -26.96 2.22
CA ASP A 241 -4.24 -27.12 3.03
C ASP A 241 -3.47 -25.79 3.21
N TYR A 242 -3.93 -24.71 2.58
CA TYR A 242 -3.34 -23.38 2.75
C TYR A 242 -3.79 -22.72 4.06
N ALA A 243 -2.86 -22.59 5.01
CA ALA A 243 -3.12 -22.00 6.34
C ALA A 243 -3.65 -20.56 6.28
N GLY A 244 -3.15 -19.74 5.34
CA GLY A 244 -3.52 -18.31 5.25
C GLY A 244 -5.01 -18.07 4.96
N GLY A 245 -5.68 -18.98 4.23
CA GLY A 245 -7.12 -18.92 4.04
C GLY A 245 -7.88 -19.04 5.37
N TYR A 246 -7.50 -20.00 6.21
CA TYR A 246 -8.08 -20.17 7.55
C TYR A 246 -7.70 -19.03 8.50
N ALA A 247 -6.47 -18.53 8.43
CA ALA A 247 -6.01 -17.40 9.25
C ALA A 247 -6.85 -16.13 8.99
N GLY A 248 -7.03 -15.76 7.72
CA GLY A 248 -7.89 -14.64 7.35
C GLY A 248 -9.37 -14.83 7.69
N ALA A 249 -9.90 -16.05 7.50
CA ALA A 249 -11.26 -16.39 7.91
C ALA A 249 -11.46 -16.27 9.43
N ALA A 250 -10.48 -16.68 10.23
CA ALA A 250 -10.51 -16.54 11.68
C ALA A 250 -10.53 -15.06 12.10
N GLN A 251 -9.68 -14.22 11.51
CA GLN A 251 -9.62 -12.79 11.81
C GLN A 251 -10.93 -12.10 11.47
N THR A 252 -11.41 -12.25 10.23
CA THR A 252 -12.67 -11.61 9.76
C THR A 252 -13.88 -12.09 10.54
N THR A 253 -13.99 -13.39 10.81
CA THR A 253 -15.09 -13.94 11.63
C THR A 253 -15.02 -13.47 13.07
N GLY A 254 -13.82 -13.38 13.65
CA GLY A 254 -13.60 -12.82 14.99
C GLY A 254 -13.99 -11.34 15.06
N THR A 255 -13.66 -10.55 14.03
CA THR A 255 -14.09 -9.15 13.90
C THR A 255 -15.61 -9.06 13.80
N LEU A 256 -16.25 -9.88 12.96
CA LEU A 256 -17.72 -9.93 12.89
C LEU A 256 -18.36 -10.26 14.25
N ALA A 257 -17.74 -11.15 15.04
CA ALA A 257 -18.21 -11.44 16.39
C ALA A 257 -18.09 -10.23 17.33
N LEU A 258 -16.98 -9.49 17.25
CA LEU A 258 -16.76 -8.26 18.02
C LEU A 258 -17.74 -7.15 17.64
N LEU A 259 -18.07 -7.02 16.36
CA LEU A 259 -19.05 -6.05 15.86
C LEU A 259 -20.50 -6.44 16.18
N SER A 260 -20.76 -7.74 16.41
CA SER A 260 -22.12 -8.23 16.68
C SER A 260 -22.58 -7.90 18.10
N PRO A 261 -23.88 -7.60 18.28
CA PRO A 261 -24.48 -7.51 19.62
C PRO A 261 -24.46 -8.88 20.33
N ALA A 262 -24.72 -8.89 21.63
CA ALA A 262 -24.84 -10.15 22.37
C ALA A 262 -26.00 -11.00 21.84
N GLY A 263 -25.78 -12.32 21.74
CA GLY A 263 -26.78 -13.27 21.25
C GLY A 263 -26.16 -14.46 20.52
N ASP A 264 -27.01 -15.39 20.08
CA ASP A 264 -26.59 -16.67 19.50
C ASP A 264 -25.71 -16.51 18.25
N GLN A 265 -25.97 -15.48 17.44
CA GLN A 265 -25.15 -15.17 16.27
C GLN A 265 -23.71 -14.84 16.65
N LYS A 266 -23.50 -14.02 17.70
CA LYS A 266 -22.16 -13.68 18.19
C LYS A 266 -21.44 -14.91 18.71
N GLU A 267 -22.11 -15.77 19.47
CA GLU A 267 -21.51 -17.01 19.98
C GLU A 267 -21.15 -17.97 18.83
N THR A 268 -22.00 -18.07 17.80
CA THR A 268 -21.71 -18.86 16.60
C THR A 268 -20.45 -18.34 15.89
N LEU A 269 -20.34 -17.02 15.69
CA LEU A 269 -19.17 -16.40 15.07
C LEU A 269 -17.91 -16.61 15.92
N LYS A 270 -18.00 -16.52 17.25
CA LYS A 270 -16.89 -16.82 18.18
C LYS A 270 -16.39 -18.25 18.03
N THR A 271 -17.29 -19.22 17.96
CA THR A 271 -16.94 -20.64 17.74
C THR A 271 -16.29 -20.85 16.37
N GLN A 272 -16.85 -20.26 15.31
CA GLN A 272 -16.30 -20.35 13.96
C GLN A 272 -14.89 -19.73 13.87
N ALA A 273 -14.69 -18.54 14.43
CA ALA A 273 -13.39 -17.87 14.45
C ALA A 273 -12.32 -18.73 15.14
N ARG A 274 -12.68 -19.36 16.27
CA ARG A 274 -11.79 -20.27 16.99
C ARG A 274 -11.44 -21.50 16.15
N SER A 275 -12.43 -22.13 15.53
CA SER A 275 -12.22 -23.31 14.68
C SER A 275 -11.31 -23.00 13.47
N TYR A 276 -11.52 -21.86 12.81
CA TYR A 276 -10.64 -21.40 11.73
C TYR A 276 -9.20 -21.17 12.23
N ALA A 277 -9.03 -20.52 13.39
CA ALA A 277 -7.71 -20.27 13.98
C ALA A 277 -6.97 -21.57 14.33
N GLU A 278 -7.65 -22.52 14.98
CA GLU A 278 -7.10 -23.84 15.32
C GLU A 278 -6.63 -24.58 14.07
N LYS A 279 -7.43 -24.54 12.99
CA LYS A 279 -7.08 -25.17 11.72
C LYS A 279 -5.89 -24.49 11.04
N ALA A 280 -5.83 -23.15 11.05
CA ALA A 280 -4.69 -22.40 10.51
C ALA A 280 -3.39 -22.77 11.22
N VAL A 281 -3.38 -22.74 12.56
CA VAL A 281 -2.22 -23.11 13.38
C VAL A 281 -1.84 -24.58 13.23
N ALA A 282 -2.80 -25.47 13.03
CA ALA A 282 -2.53 -26.89 12.79
C ALA A 282 -1.87 -27.16 11.42
N LEU A 283 -2.26 -26.39 10.39
CA LEU A 283 -1.66 -26.48 9.05
C LEU A 283 -0.24 -25.89 9.03
N ASP A 284 -0.04 -24.73 9.63
CA ASP A 284 1.28 -24.11 9.76
C ASP A 284 1.48 -23.46 11.15
N PRO A 285 2.10 -24.18 12.10
CA PRO A 285 2.39 -23.66 13.43
C PRO A 285 3.46 -22.55 13.43
N THR A 286 4.26 -22.44 12.38
CA THR A 286 5.39 -21.51 12.27
C THR A 286 5.04 -20.23 11.50
N ASP A 287 3.88 -20.20 10.83
CA ASP A 287 3.37 -19.01 10.15
C ASP A 287 2.97 -17.90 11.15
N PRO A 288 3.60 -16.71 11.08
CA PRO A 288 3.26 -15.57 11.92
C PRO A 288 1.82 -15.10 11.73
N TRP A 289 1.24 -15.23 10.54
CA TRP A 289 -0.14 -14.81 10.29
C TRP A 289 -1.13 -15.74 10.99
N SER A 290 -0.93 -17.05 10.92
CA SER A 290 -1.72 -18.04 11.66
C SER A 290 -1.69 -17.80 13.17
N GLN A 291 -0.52 -17.47 13.74
CA GLN A 291 -0.41 -17.10 15.15
C GLN A 291 -1.15 -15.79 15.48
N SER A 292 -1.06 -14.78 14.60
CA SER A 292 -1.78 -13.52 14.74
C SER A 292 -3.29 -13.69 14.60
N ALA A 293 -3.74 -14.60 13.74
CA ALA A 293 -5.15 -14.92 13.59
C ALA A 293 -5.70 -15.62 14.84
N ALA A 294 -4.92 -16.53 15.42
CA ALA A 294 -5.27 -17.19 16.67
C ALA A 294 -5.33 -16.21 17.85
N SER A 295 -4.41 -15.24 17.94
CA SER A 295 -4.49 -14.20 18.97
C SER A 295 -5.75 -13.35 18.84
N TRP A 296 -6.11 -12.96 17.61
CA TRP A 296 -7.33 -12.21 17.33
C TRP A 296 -8.60 -13.00 17.68
N ALA A 297 -8.65 -14.29 17.31
CA ALA A 297 -9.76 -15.17 17.67
C ALA A 297 -9.88 -15.35 19.18
N ALA A 298 -8.76 -15.50 19.91
CA ALA A 298 -8.75 -15.55 21.37
C ALA A 298 -9.31 -14.27 21.99
N MET A 299 -8.87 -13.10 21.51
CA MET A 299 -9.39 -11.79 21.93
C MET A 299 -10.89 -11.65 21.67
N ALA A 300 -11.36 -12.00 20.47
CA ALA A 300 -12.80 -11.99 20.12
C ALA A 300 -13.62 -12.95 21.00
N ASN A 301 -12.99 -13.99 21.55
CA ASN A 301 -13.58 -14.93 22.48
C ASN A 301 -13.50 -14.48 23.95
N GLY A 302 -12.85 -13.35 24.25
CA GLY A 302 -12.64 -12.82 25.60
C GLY A 302 -11.43 -13.43 26.33
N ASP A 303 -10.63 -14.27 25.68
CA ASP A 303 -9.40 -14.82 26.24
C ASP A 303 -8.20 -13.92 25.93
N TYR A 304 -8.14 -12.81 26.66
CA TYR A 304 -7.11 -11.80 26.45
C TYR A 304 -5.70 -12.25 26.87
N ALA A 305 -5.60 -13.20 27.81
CA ALA A 305 -4.30 -13.73 28.24
C ALA A 305 -3.66 -14.57 27.13
N GLU A 306 -4.46 -15.45 26.52
CA GLU A 306 -4.01 -16.24 25.38
C GLU A 306 -3.77 -15.37 24.15
N ALA A 307 -4.62 -14.36 23.92
CA ALA A 307 -4.41 -13.38 22.86
C ALA A 307 -3.03 -12.71 22.96
N SER A 308 -2.66 -12.20 24.15
CA SER A 308 -1.35 -11.60 24.37
C SER A 308 -0.22 -12.58 24.08
N ARG A 309 -0.28 -13.80 24.64
CA ARG A 309 0.75 -14.83 24.46
C ARG A 309 0.99 -15.14 22.97
N LEU A 310 -0.09 -15.34 22.22
CA LEU A 310 -0.05 -15.65 20.79
C LEU A 310 0.47 -14.47 19.96
N SER A 311 0.03 -13.24 20.25
CA SER A 311 0.53 -12.05 19.55
C SER A 311 2.01 -11.76 19.81
N THR A 312 2.49 -11.97 21.04
CA THR A 312 3.92 -11.86 21.36
C THR A 312 4.73 -12.90 20.59
N ARG A 313 4.23 -14.15 20.49
CA ARG A 313 4.87 -15.20 19.69
C ARG A 313 4.91 -14.83 18.20
N ALA A 314 3.80 -14.37 17.63
CA ALA A 314 3.75 -13.96 16.23
C ALA A 314 4.76 -12.85 15.93
N ASN A 315 4.84 -11.83 16.79
CA ASN A 315 5.81 -10.74 16.67
C ASN A 315 7.26 -11.23 16.82
N ALA A 316 7.53 -12.22 17.68
CA ALA A 316 8.87 -12.79 17.80
C ALA A 316 9.30 -13.53 16.52
N MET A 317 8.34 -14.07 15.75
CA MET A 317 8.60 -14.74 14.47
C MET A 317 8.83 -13.74 13.33
N ALA A 318 8.07 -12.65 13.30
CA ALA A 318 8.16 -11.62 12.25
C ALA A 318 8.04 -10.19 12.83
N PRO A 319 9.12 -9.67 13.47
CA PRO A 319 9.08 -8.42 14.23
C PRO A 319 8.95 -7.15 13.39
N THR A 320 9.14 -7.26 12.07
CA THR A 320 9.02 -6.15 11.12
C THR A 320 7.84 -6.31 10.18
N ASP A 321 7.01 -7.35 10.36
CA ASP A 321 5.81 -7.54 9.54
C ASP A 321 4.71 -6.58 10.03
N LEU A 322 4.27 -5.70 9.13
CA LEU A 322 3.32 -4.63 9.45
C LEU A 322 1.95 -5.16 9.91
N HIS A 323 1.51 -6.32 9.41
CA HIS A 323 0.23 -6.91 9.80
C HIS A 323 0.34 -7.63 11.14
N VAL A 324 1.48 -8.27 11.43
CA VAL A 324 1.74 -8.85 12.75
C VAL A 324 1.78 -7.75 13.81
N LEU A 325 2.48 -6.64 13.53
CA LEU A 325 2.54 -5.48 14.41
C LEU A 325 1.17 -4.83 14.63
N GLU A 326 0.34 -4.78 13.59
CA GLU A 326 -1.04 -4.27 13.66
C GLU A 326 -1.90 -5.09 14.63
N ILE A 327 -1.87 -6.42 14.51
CA ILE A 327 -2.61 -7.30 15.40
C ILE A 327 -2.06 -7.24 16.82
N TYR A 328 -0.73 -7.26 16.98
CA TYR A 328 -0.10 -7.19 18.30
C TYR A 328 -0.40 -5.86 19.01
N GLY A 329 -0.28 -4.75 18.29
CA GLY A 329 -0.64 -3.43 18.79
C GLY A 329 -2.12 -3.34 19.17
N THR A 330 -3.02 -3.93 18.38
CA THR A 330 -4.46 -3.95 18.70
C THR A 330 -4.77 -4.80 19.93
N VAL A 331 -4.14 -5.96 20.09
CA VAL A 331 -4.27 -6.79 21.31
C VAL A 331 -3.72 -6.05 22.54
N ALA A 332 -2.63 -5.31 22.39
CA ALA A 332 -2.11 -4.45 23.46
C ALA A 332 -3.11 -3.35 23.84
N LEU A 333 -3.74 -2.68 22.86
CA LEU A 333 -4.81 -1.70 23.12
C LEU A 333 -6.00 -2.32 23.85
N ALA A 334 -6.45 -3.50 23.41
CA ALA A 334 -7.56 -4.22 24.01
C ALA A 334 -7.30 -4.57 25.48
N ASN A 335 -6.05 -4.90 25.82
CA ASN A 335 -5.61 -5.18 27.19
C ASN A 335 -5.35 -3.95 28.06
N GLY A 336 -5.34 -2.75 27.49
CA GLY A 336 -4.95 -1.52 28.20
C GLY A 336 -3.45 -1.27 28.26
N ASP A 337 -2.64 -2.05 27.53
CA ASP A 337 -1.18 -1.91 27.43
C ASP A 337 -0.81 -0.78 26.45
N PHE A 338 -1.33 0.42 26.68
CA PHE A 338 -1.21 1.55 25.73
C PHE A 338 0.23 1.96 25.46
N GLN A 339 1.11 1.85 26.46
CA GLN A 339 2.54 2.15 26.27
C GLN A 339 3.21 1.16 25.32
N LEU A 340 2.84 -0.13 25.39
CA LEU A 340 3.33 -1.15 24.47
C LEU A 340 2.83 -0.85 23.06
N ALA A 341 1.52 -0.60 22.89
CA ALA A 341 0.94 -0.25 21.61
C ALA A 341 1.60 0.99 20.98
N LEU A 342 1.92 2.00 21.80
CA LEU A 342 2.65 3.19 21.35
C LEU A 342 4.08 2.86 20.92
N ASN A 343 4.81 2.05 21.68
CA ASN A 343 6.19 1.68 21.38
C ASN A 343 6.30 0.84 20.10
N LEU A 344 5.31 0.00 19.82
CA LEU A 344 5.23 -0.80 18.60
C LEU A 344 4.95 0.06 17.36
N SER A 345 4.02 1.01 17.48
CA SER A 345 3.54 1.79 16.34
C SER A 345 4.36 3.04 16.04
N ARG A 346 4.98 3.67 17.05
CA ARG A 346 5.74 4.93 16.90
C ARG A 346 6.84 4.88 15.84
N PRO A 347 7.74 3.87 15.81
CA PRO A 347 8.80 3.82 14.81
C PRO A 347 8.27 3.81 13.38
N LEU A 348 7.14 3.13 13.15
CA LEU A 348 6.48 3.04 11.84
C LEU A 348 5.97 4.40 11.37
N ILE A 349 5.48 5.23 12.30
CA ILE A 349 4.98 6.57 12.00
C ILE A 349 6.13 7.57 11.82
N GLU A 350 7.18 7.47 12.64
CA GLU A 350 8.33 8.38 12.61
C GLU A 350 9.24 8.16 11.39
N ALA A 351 9.37 6.92 10.92
CA ALA A 351 10.12 6.60 9.71
C ALA A 351 9.53 7.24 8.44
N GLN A 352 8.35 7.88 8.53
CA GLN A 352 7.56 8.38 7.40
C GLN A 352 7.46 7.35 6.28
N GLU A 353 7.48 6.06 6.63
CA GLU A 353 7.21 5.02 5.68
C GLU A 353 5.88 5.38 5.03
N LYS A 354 5.85 5.34 3.69
CA LYS A 354 4.58 5.24 2.98
C LYS A 354 4.03 3.87 3.34
N LEU A 355 3.51 3.77 4.56
CA LEU A 355 2.80 2.61 5.04
C LEU A 355 1.81 2.31 3.94
N HIS A 356 1.91 1.12 3.36
CA HIS A 356 0.76 0.56 2.66
C HIS A 356 -0.41 0.66 3.65
N ARG A 357 -1.63 0.91 3.17
CA ARG A 357 -2.79 1.19 4.03
C ARG A 357 -2.90 0.16 5.16
N THR A 358 -2.39 0.49 6.34
CA THR A 358 -2.33 -0.42 7.52
C THR A 358 -2.94 0.30 8.70
N ALA A 359 -3.55 -0.42 9.64
CA ALA A 359 -4.14 0.21 10.81
C ALA A 359 -3.11 0.60 11.89
N ASN A 360 -1.80 0.47 11.63
CA ASN A 360 -0.75 0.85 12.58
C ASN A 360 -0.84 2.33 13.01
N ARG A 361 -1.28 3.23 12.11
CA ARG A 361 -1.55 4.63 12.46
C ARG A 361 -2.75 4.79 13.39
N ASN A 362 -3.78 3.96 13.22
CA ASN A 362 -4.92 3.90 14.14
C ASN A 362 -4.46 3.38 15.52
N VAL A 363 -3.59 2.37 15.56
CA VAL A 363 -3.00 1.88 16.81
C VAL A 363 -2.25 3.01 17.52
N TYR A 364 -1.40 3.76 16.80
CA TYR A 364 -0.68 4.91 17.32
C TYR A 364 -1.62 5.99 17.88
N ALA A 365 -2.68 6.34 17.14
CA ALA A 365 -3.64 7.35 17.55
C ALA A 365 -4.40 6.94 18.82
N VAL A 366 -4.91 5.71 18.88
CA VAL A 366 -5.66 5.20 20.03
C VAL A 366 -4.77 5.07 21.27
N ALA A 367 -3.53 4.61 21.12
CA ALA A 367 -2.56 4.54 22.22
C ALA A 367 -2.30 5.94 22.83
N ASN A 368 -2.05 6.94 21.98
CA ASN A 368 -1.86 8.32 22.43
C ASN A 368 -3.10 8.88 23.13
N PHE A 369 -4.31 8.59 22.63
CA PHE A 369 -5.54 9.04 23.26
C PHE A 369 -5.64 8.58 24.71
N PHE A 370 -5.43 7.29 24.95
CA PHE A 370 -5.55 6.73 26.30
C PHE A 370 -4.45 7.21 27.25
N LEU A 371 -3.25 7.47 26.71
CA LEU A 371 -2.14 8.09 27.45
C LEU A 371 -2.31 9.60 27.71
N GLY A 372 -3.38 10.23 27.17
CA GLY A 372 -3.67 11.65 27.36
C GLY A 372 -3.02 12.59 26.34
N ASN A 373 -2.33 12.03 25.34
CA ASN A 373 -1.67 12.75 24.25
C ASN A 373 -2.69 13.07 23.13
N TYR A 374 -3.67 13.91 23.45
CA TYR A 374 -4.80 14.18 22.56
C TYR A 374 -4.40 14.95 21.29
N ALA A 375 -3.39 15.82 21.37
CA ALA A 375 -2.91 16.56 20.20
C ALA A 375 -2.26 15.63 19.17
N GLU A 376 -1.45 14.68 19.63
CA GLU A 376 -0.80 13.64 18.84
C GLU A 376 -1.85 12.71 18.21
N THR A 377 -2.91 12.38 18.95
CA THR A 377 -4.07 11.64 18.43
C THR A 377 -4.68 12.36 17.23
N LEU A 378 -4.99 13.66 17.36
CA LEU A 378 -5.58 14.45 16.30
C LEU A 378 -4.64 14.60 15.09
N GLN A 379 -3.34 14.78 15.33
CA GLN A 379 -2.34 14.86 14.27
C GLN A 379 -2.25 13.56 13.47
N ALA A 380 -2.21 12.42 14.15
CA ALA A 380 -2.16 11.11 13.50
C ALA A 380 -3.41 10.87 12.63
N LEU A 381 -4.61 11.16 13.16
CA LEU A 381 -5.86 11.00 12.42
C LEU A 381 -6.01 11.99 11.26
N LYS A 382 -5.45 13.20 11.38
CA LYS A 382 -5.38 14.17 10.28
C LYS A 382 -4.51 13.64 9.14
N ILE A 383 -3.30 13.16 9.45
CA ILE A 383 -2.37 12.62 8.46
C ILE A 383 -2.99 11.40 7.77
N ALA A 384 -3.67 10.52 8.50
CA ALA A 384 -4.39 9.38 7.93
C ALA A 384 -5.36 9.82 6.82
N ALA A 385 -6.18 10.84 7.10
CA ALA A 385 -7.14 11.37 6.14
C ALA A 385 -6.45 12.04 4.94
N GLU A 386 -5.38 12.81 5.16
CA GLU A 386 -4.61 13.46 4.10
C GLU A 386 -3.88 12.46 3.19
N GLN A 387 -3.51 11.29 3.71
CA GLN A 387 -2.88 10.20 2.97
C GLN A 387 -3.89 9.24 2.31
N GLY A 388 -5.20 9.49 2.45
CA GLY A 388 -6.24 8.65 1.86
C GLY A 388 -6.38 7.28 2.52
N GLU A 389 -6.02 7.16 3.80
CA GLU A 389 -6.36 6.00 4.61
C GLU A 389 -7.89 5.93 4.83
N PRO A 390 -8.48 4.72 4.95
CA PRO A 390 -9.92 4.60 5.14
C PRO A 390 -10.42 5.29 6.42
N VAL A 391 -11.43 6.14 6.28
CA VAL A 391 -12.12 6.76 7.42
C VAL A 391 -13.11 5.75 8.01
N SER A 392 -13.15 5.65 9.34
CA SER A 392 -14.10 4.77 10.05
C SER A 392 -14.82 5.50 11.17
N SER A 393 -16.01 5.01 11.52
CA SER A 393 -16.82 5.52 12.62
C SER A 393 -16.06 5.53 13.95
N GLY A 394 -15.32 4.48 14.26
CA GLY A 394 -14.54 4.40 15.50
C GLY A 394 -13.39 5.41 15.54
N MET A 395 -12.66 5.62 14.43
CA MET A 395 -11.60 6.63 14.42
C MET A 395 -12.17 8.06 14.49
N LEU A 396 -13.35 8.30 13.90
CA LEU A 396 -14.08 9.56 14.10
C LEU A 396 -14.51 9.75 15.55
N ALA A 397 -14.94 8.68 16.24
CA ALA A 397 -15.27 8.73 17.66
C ALA A 397 -14.05 9.13 18.52
N PHE A 398 -12.87 8.55 18.29
CA PHE A 398 -11.64 8.97 18.97
C PHE A 398 -11.26 10.42 18.64
N LYS A 399 -11.48 10.88 17.39
CA LYS A 399 -11.26 12.29 17.00
C LYS A 399 -12.17 13.25 17.78
N ILE A 400 -13.46 12.92 17.90
CA ILE A 400 -14.44 13.69 18.69
C ILE A 400 -13.98 13.74 20.15
N ALA A 401 -13.66 12.59 20.72
CA ALA A 401 -13.24 12.48 22.11
C ALA A 401 -11.96 13.29 22.40
N ALA A 402 -10.97 13.24 21.50
CA ALA A 402 -9.75 14.03 21.62
C ALA A 402 -10.00 15.54 21.52
N HIS A 403 -10.87 15.99 20.60
CA HIS A 403 -11.27 17.39 20.54
C HIS A 403 -11.98 17.84 21.82
N GLN A 404 -12.91 17.03 22.33
CA GLN A 404 -13.63 17.33 23.56
C GLN A 404 -12.69 17.40 24.77
N ALA A 405 -11.75 16.47 24.88
CA ALA A 405 -10.76 16.45 25.96
C ALA A 405 -9.82 17.67 25.95
N LEU A 406 -9.57 18.27 24.78
CA LEU A 406 -8.82 19.53 24.63
C LEU A 406 -9.68 20.79 24.80
N GLY A 407 -10.99 20.66 25.08
CA GLY A 407 -11.91 21.80 25.19
C GLY A 407 -12.37 22.39 23.86
N HIS A 408 -12.10 21.71 22.74
CA HIS A 408 -12.54 22.12 21.39
C HIS A 408 -14.01 21.74 21.13
N THR A 409 -14.92 22.10 22.04
CA THR A 409 -16.30 21.60 22.11
C THR A 409 -17.10 21.83 20.83
N GLU A 410 -17.02 23.02 20.22
CA GLU A 410 -17.75 23.30 18.96
C GLU A 410 -17.30 22.39 17.81
N THR A 411 -15.99 22.08 17.75
CA THR A 411 -15.46 21.18 16.74
C THR A 411 -15.84 19.74 17.03
N ALA A 412 -15.83 19.32 18.31
CA ALA A 412 -16.31 18.01 18.72
C ALA A 412 -17.79 17.81 18.37
N GLN A 413 -18.65 18.81 18.65
CA GLN A 413 -20.08 18.79 18.32
C GLN A 413 -20.35 18.67 16.82
N ARG A 414 -19.62 19.41 15.98
CA ARG A 414 -19.73 19.28 14.52
C ARG A 414 -19.40 17.86 14.05
N HIS A 415 -18.32 17.26 14.57
CA HIS A 415 -17.94 15.90 14.21
C HIS A 415 -18.92 14.85 14.78
N ALA A 416 -19.48 15.07 15.98
CA ALA A 416 -20.51 14.21 16.56
C ALA A 416 -21.76 14.17 15.68
N LYS A 417 -22.20 15.33 15.15
CA LYS A 417 -23.27 15.38 14.16
C LYS A 417 -22.94 14.58 12.90
N ILE A 418 -21.74 14.77 12.33
CA ILE A 418 -21.29 14.00 11.16
C ILE A 418 -21.32 12.50 11.45
N LEU A 419 -20.87 12.06 12.63
CA LEU A 419 -20.88 10.66 13.04
C LEU A 419 -22.31 10.10 13.06
N MET A 420 -23.26 10.80 13.68
CA MET A 420 -24.68 10.39 13.73
C MET A 420 -25.33 10.37 12.33
N ASP A 421 -25.06 11.39 11.51
CA ASP A 421 -25.63 11.50 10.16
C ASP A 421 -25.06 10.44 9.19
N THR A 422 -23.79 10.05 9.35
CA THR A 422 -23.10 9.13 8.44
C THR A 422 -23.19 7.67 8.86
N TRP A 423 -23.08 7.41 10.17
CA TRP A 423 -23.09 6.06 10.75
C TRP A 423 -24.02 6.01 11.97
N PRO A 424 -25.33 5.78 11.77
CA PRO A 424 -26.30 5.65 12.84
C PRO A 424 -26.15 4.29 13.55
N ILE A 425 -25.04 4.10 14.26
CA ILE A 425 -24.69 2.87 14.99
C ILE A 425 -24.36 3.20 16.46
N PRO A 426 -24.58 2.26 17.40
CA PRO A 426 -24.18 2.42 18.80
C PRO A 426 -22.66 2.29 18.95
N ILE A 427 -21.93 3.32 18.53
CA ILE A 427 -20.46 3.28 18.40
C ILE A 427 -19.74 3.14 19.75
N ASP A 428 -20.34 3.62 20.83
CA ASP A 428 -19.84 3.44 22.20
C ASP A 428 -19.84 1.95 22.59
N GLU A 429 -20.93 1.24 22.36
CA GLU A 429 -21.00 -0.21 22.58
C GLU A 429 -20.04 -0.97 21.66
N VAL A 430 -19.93 -0.55 20.39
CA VAL A 430 -19.01 -1.19 19.45
C VAL A 430 -17.57 -1.06 19.94
N ILE A 431 -17.13 0.13 20.37
CA ILE A 431 -15.79 0.33 20.95
C ILE A 431 -15.62 -0.50 22.23
N ALA A 432 -16.65 -0.54 23.09
CA ALA A 432 -16.60 -1.30 24.34
C ALA A 432 -16.32 -2.79 24.13
N ARG A 433 -16.81 -3.38 23.04
CA ARG A 433 -16.60 -4.80 22.72
C ARG A 433 -15.13 -5.15 22.39
N PHE A 434 -14.29 -4.17 22.07
CA PHE A 434 -12.86 -4.39 21.77
C PHE A 434 -11.95 -4.27 22.99
N MET A 435 -12.43 -3.78 24.14
CA MET A 435 -11.58 -3.47 25.29
C MET A 435 -11.95 -4.35 26.49
N ARG A 436 -10.92 -4.85 27.19
CA ARG A 436 -11.08 -5.73 28.36
C ARG A 436 -11.63 -4.98 29.57
N ASP A 437 -11.06 -3.82 29.87
CA ASP A 437 -11.46 -2.98 30.99
C ASP A 437 -12.53 -1.97 30.53
N PRO A 438 -13.75 -1.99 31.10
CA PRO A 438 -14.83 -1.09 30.71
C PRO A 438 -14.54 0.40 31.00
N ALA A 439 -13.62 0.72 31.91
CA ALA A 439 -13.26 2.11 32.19
C ALA A 439 -12.68 2.85 30.97
N HIS A 440 -12.01 2.13 30.06
CA HIS A 440 -11.44 2.69 28.84
C HIS A 440 -12.51 3.14 27.84
N PRO A 441 -13.43 2.28 27.36
CA PRO A 441 -14.49 2.70 26.46
C PRO A 441 -15.46 3.68 27.13
N ASP A 442 -15.72 3.59 28.44
CA ASP A 442 -16.57 4.54 29.16
C ASP A 442 -16.01 5.98 29.12
N ARG A 443 -14.69 6.13 29.18
CA ARG A 443 -14.03 7.44 29.02
C ARG A 443 -14.27 8.03 27.63
N VAL A 444 -14.19 7.20 26.57
CA VAL A 444 -14.49 7.65 25.20
C VAL A 444 -15.96 8.05 25.09
N ALA A 445 -16.88 7.19 25.56
CA ALA A 445 -18.32 7.44 25.55
C ALA A 445 -18.71 8.71 26.32
N GLY A 446 -18.04 8.97 27.45
CA GLY A 446 -18.22 10.20 28.23
C GLY A 446 -17.92 11.46 27.42
N TYR A 447 -16.80 11.49 26.70
CA TYR A 447 -16.48 12.61 25.82
C TYR A 447 -17.42 12.73 24.62
N LEU A 448 -17.85 11.61 24.02
CA LEU A 448 -18.85 11.62 22.95
C LEU A 448 -20.16 12.29 23.42
N LYS A 449 -20.68 11.87 24.58
CA LYS A 449 -21.91 12.43 25.18
C LYS A 449 -21.77 13.92 25.49
N GLN A 450 -20.63 14.35 26.03
CA GLN A 450 -20.34 15.78 26.27
C GLN A 450 -20.29 16.58 24.95
N ALA A 451 -19.85 15.97 23.86
CA ALA A 451 -19.88 16.55 22.52
C ALA A 451 -21.27 16.49 21.86
N GLY A 452 -22.32 16.06 22.58
CA GLY A 452 -23.68 15.99 22.05
C GLY A 452 -23.96 14.80 21.13
N TRP A 453 -23.08 13.78 21.12
CA TRP A 453 -23.40 12.50 20.49
C TRP A 453 -24.39 11.71 21.37
N SER A 454 -25.37 11.08 20.74
CA SER A 454 -26.30 10.14 21.37
C SER A 454 -26.35 8.83 20.58
N PRO A 455 -26.56 7.69 21.25
CA PRO A 455 -26.80 6.44 20.55
C PRO A 455 -28.07 6.54 19.69
N PRO A 456 -28.12 5.85 18.54
CA PRO A 456 -29.35 5.75 17.75
C PRO A 456 -30.44 5.00 18.54
N ASP A 457 -31.70 5.34 18.29
CA ASP A 457 -32.89 4.73 18.90
C ASP A 457 -33.10 3.25 18.53
#